data_AF-I7C2E8-F1
#
_entry.id   AF-I7C2E8-F1
#
_cell.length_a   1.000
_cell.length_b   1.000
_cell.length_c   1.000
_cell.angle_alpha   90.00
_cell.angle_beta   90.00
_cell.angle_gamma   90.00
#
_symmetry.space_group_name_H-M   'P 1'
#
loop_
_entity.id
_entity.type
_entity.pdbx_description
1 polymer ?
#
loop_
_entity_poly.entity_id
_entity_poly.type
_entity_poly.pdbx_seq_one_letter_code
_entity_poly.pdbx_strand_id
1 'polypeptide(L)'
;MLDEMTKEDLVEWIRSQHFFMKPKKSDVLYLRWKRQSADVLAEMEKENRAIDHLDFSERDRLARQFNASKDPSERLRLVEKIEPYDKALREHLNRSEAINRKQKRVDALYDQIEVERKKERR
;
A
#
# COMPACT_ATOMS: atom_id res chain seq x y z
N MET A 1 -19.01 -21.56 -2.26
CA MET A 1 -17.56 -21.86 -2.52
C MET A 1 -17.13 -21.18 -3.81
N LEU A 2 -17.74 -21.52 -4.95
CA LEU A 2 -17.58 -20.78 -6.20
C LEU A 2 -18.11 -19.33 -6.12
N ASP A 3 -19.15 -19.09 -5.31
CA ASP A 3 -19.80 -17.77 -5.19
C ASP A 3 -18.98 -16.72 -4.42
N GLU A 4 -17.96 -17.14 -3.67
CA GLU A 4 -17.02 -16.22 -2.96
C GLU A 4 -15.73 -15.97 -3.78
N MET A 5 -15.60 -16.64 -4.91
CA MET A 5 -14.45 -16.56 -5.80
C MET A 5 -14.75 -15.66 -6.99
N THR A 6 -13.80 -14.79 -7.34
CA THR A 6 -13.90 -14.11 -8.63
C THR A 6 -13.54 -15.08 -9.74
N LYS A 7 -14.06 -14.83 -10.94
CA LYS A 7 -13.77 -15.64 -12.13
C LYS A 7 -12.26 -15.71 -12.39
N GLU A 8 -11.54 -14.63 -12.12
CA GLU A 8 -10.09 -14.54 -12.30
C GLU A 8 -9.36 -15.51 -11.38
N ASP A 9 -9.77 -15.61 -10.11
CA ASP A 9 -9.15 -16.51 -9.14
C ASP A 9 -9.36 -17.99 -9.51
N LEU A 10 -10.54 -18.33 -10.05
CA LEU A 10 -10.84 -19.66 -10.57
C LEU A 10 -9.98 -20.00 -11.79
N VAL A 11 -9.87 -19.07 -12.73
CA VAL A 11 -9.10 -19.27 -13.97
C VAL A 11 -7.62 -19.42 -13.68
N GLU A 12 -7.08 -18.61 -12.77
CA GLU A 12 -5.68 -18.69 -12.34
C GLU A 12 -5.40 -20.02 -11.63
N TRP A 13 -6.32 -20.47 -10.77
CA TRP A 13 -6.23 -21.79 -10.17
C TRP A 13 -6.26 -22.92 -11.22
N ILE A 14 -7.19 -22.91 -12.18
CA ILE A 14 -7.28 -23.92 -13.25
C ILE A 14 -5.96 -24.00 -14.03
N ARG A 15 -5.35 -22.85 -14.34
CA ARG A 15 -4.06 -22.78 -15.05
C ARG A 15 -2.89 -23.32 -14.22
N SER A 16 -3.00 -23.30 -12.90
CA SER A 16 -1.93 -23.75 -11.98
C SER A 16 -1.93 -25.26 -11.72
N GLN A 17 -3.00 -25.99 -12.07
CA GLN A 17 -3.15 -27.41 -11.73
C GLN A 17 -2.79 -28.33 -12.90
N HIS A 18 -2.15 -29.46 -12.60
CA HIS A 18 -1.77 -30.49 -13.58
C HIS A 18 -2.76 -31.67 -13.69
N PHE A 19 -3.74 -31.86 -12.79
CA PHE A 19 -4.72 -32.95 -12.89
C PHE A 19 -6.04 -32.63 -12.16
N PHE A 20 -7.10 -33.42 -12.43
CA PHE A 20 -8.52 -33.36 -12.01
C PHE A 20 -8.82 -33.29 -10.49
N MET A 21 -8.05 -32.55 -9.69
CA MET A 21 -8.37 -32.27 -8.29
C MET A 21 -9.34 -31.10 -8.19
N LYS A 22 -10.31 -31.16 -7.28
CA LYS A 22 -11.18 -30.02 -6.98
C LYS A 22 -10.37 -28.93 -6.26
N PRO A 23 -10.66 -27.63 -6.50
CA PRO A 23 -9.99 -26.55 -5.79
C PRO A 23 -10.27 -26.64 -4.30
N LYS A 24 -9.20 -26.64 -3.50
CA LYS A 24 -9.29 -26.34 -2.07
C LYS A 24 -9.52 -24.86 -1.89
N LYS A 25 -10.32 -24.47 -0.90
CA LYS A 25 -10.60 -23.06 -0.62
C LYS A 25 -9.32 -22.34 -0.22
N SER A 26 -8.45 -23.02 0.52
CA SER A 26 -7.17 -22.46 0.93
C SER A 26 -6.23 -22.14 -0.24
N ASP A 27 -6.19 -22.99 -1.27
CA ASP A 27 -5.32 -22.81 -2.45
C ASP A 27 -5.76 -21.58 -3.27
N VAL A 28 -7.07 -21.42 -3.41
CA VAL A 28 -7.70 -20.26 -4.04
C VAL A 28 -7.38 -18.98 -3.29
N LEU A 29 -7.62 -18.99 -1.97
CA LEU A 29 -7.39 -17.81 -1.14
C LEU A 29 -5.90 -17.45 -1.16
N TYR A 30 -5.02 -18.44 -1.24
CA TYR A 30 -3.58 -18.24 -1.40
C TYR A 30 -3.21 -17.56 -2.72
N LEU A 31 -3.80 -17.96 -3.85
CA LEU A 31 -3.56 -17.28 -5.13
C LEU A 31 -4.03 -15.81 -5.07
N ARG A 32 -5.22 -15.56 -4.51
CA ARG A 32 -5.74 -14.22 -4.30
C ARG A 32 -4.80 -13.39 -3.40
N TRP A 33 -4.38 -13.95 -2.27
CA TRP A 33 -3.44 -13.32 -1.36
C TRP A 33 -2.12 -13.00 -2.06
N LYS A 34 -1.57 -13.93 -2.84
CA LYS A 34 -0.32 -13.75 -3.58
C LYS A 34 -0.41 -12.59 -4.58
N ARG A 35 -1.49 -12.53 -5.35
CA ARG A 35 -1.74 -11.43 -6.30
C ARG A 35 -1.86 -10.09 -5.58
N GLN A 36 -2.76 -10.01 -4.60
CA GLN A 36 -2.98 -8.75 -3.87
C GLN A 36 -1.75 -8.30 -3.07
N SER A 37 -0.95 -9.23 -2.54
CA SER A 37 0.32 -8.90 -1.88
C SER A 37 1.31 -8.27 -2.85
N ALA A 38 1.45 -8.84 -4.05
CA ALA A 38 2.32 -8.28 -5.08
C ALA A 38 1.86 -6.88 -5.52
N ASP A 39 0.54 -6.69 -5.71
CA ASP A 39 -0.02 -5.39 -6.05
C ASP A 39 0.26 -4.33 -4.96
N VAL A 40 0.05 -4.67 -3.69
CA VAL A 40 0.31 -3.76 -2.57
C VAL A 40 1.79 -3.42 -2.45
N LEU A 41 2.69 -4.40 -2.63
CA LEU A 41 4.14 -4.15 -2.64
C LEU A 41 4.55 -3.21 -3.78
N ALA A 42 4.02 -3.41 -4.98
CA ALA A 42 4.30 -2.54 -6.13
C ALA A 42 3.75 -1.12 -5.92
N GLU A 43 2.54 -0.98 -5.36
CA GLU A 43 1.98 0.33 -4.98
C GLU A 43 2.85 1.03 -3.92
N MET A 44 3.29 0.29 -2.89
CA MET A 44 4.13 0.83 -1.82
C MET A 44 5.50 1.28 -2.33
N GLU A 45 6.14 0.49 -3.19
CA GLU A 45 7.41 0.87 -3.81
C GLU A 45 7.26 2.13 -4.69
N LYS A 46 6.17 2.21 -5.47
CA LYS A 46 5.88 3.39 -6.28
C LYS A 46 5.66 4.63 -5.42
N GLU A 47 4.92 4.51 -4.32
CA GLU A 47 4.64 5.64 -3.43
C GLU A 47 5.91 6.11 -2.69
N ASN A 48 6.77 5.17 -2.25
CA ASN A 48 8.07 5.52 -1.65
C ASN A 48 8.93 6.34 -2.62
N ARG A 49 9.01 5.91 -3.89
CA ARG A 49 9.77 6.63 -4.92
C ARG A 49 9.14 7.97 -5.31
N ALA A 50 7.85 8.16 -5.07
CA ALA A 50 7.14 9.38 -5.45
C ALA A 50 7.65 10.63 -4.70
N ILE A 51 8.29 10.46 -3.54
CA ILE A 51 8.84 11.57 -2.76
C ILE A 51 10.36 11.74 -2.90
N ASP A 52 11.07 10.85 -3.61
CA ASP A 52 12.53 10.87 -3.73
C ASP A 52 13.06 12.16 -4.38
N HIS A 53 12.24 12.82 -5.19
CA HIS A 53 12.59 14.07 -5.87
C HIS A 53 12.46 15.31 -4.96
N LEU A 54 11.91 15.17 -3.75
CA LEU A 54 11.72 16.28 -2.82
C LEU A 54 12.95 16.43 -1.91
N ASP A 55 13.57 17.61 -1.94
CA ASP A 55 14.66 17.94 -1.01
C ASP A 55 14.10 18.43 0.33
N PHE A 56 13.89 17.49 1.25
CA PHE A 56 13.47 17.83 2.62
C PHE A 56 14.55 18.57 3.41
N SER A 57 15.82 18.53 3.00
CA SER A 57 16.88 19.32 3.64
C SER A 57 16.69 20.81 3.36
N GLU A 58 16.29 21.15 2.13
CA GLU A 58 15.95 22.53 1.77
C GLU A 58 14.68 22.99 2.49
N ARG A 59 13.66 22.13 2.61
CA ARG A 59 12.48 22.44 3.44
C ARG A 59 12.88 22.76 4.89
N ASP A 60 13.75 21.95 5.49
CA ASP A 60 14.22 22.16 6.86
C ASP A 60 15.06 23.44 6.99
N ARG A 61 15.84 23.79 5.97
CA ARG A 61 16.58 25.06 5.92
C ARG A 61 15.63 26.25 5.88
N LEU A 62 14.60 26.22 5.02
CA LEU A 62 13.58 27.26 4.94
C LEU A 62 12.83 27.42 6.26
N ALA A 63 12.49 26.30 6.92
CA ALA A 63 11.84 26.32 8.23
C ALA A 63 12.74 26.97 9.31
N ARG A 64 14.05 26.69 9.30
CA ARG A 64 15.01 27.37 10.20
C ARG A 64 15.08 28.87 9.92
N GLN A 65 15.09 29.29 8.65
CA GLN A 65 15.06 30.71 8.28
C GLN A 65 13.78 31.39 8.76
N PHE A 66 12.63 30.72 8.61
CA PHE A 66 11.34 31.23 9.08
C PHE A 66 11.33 31.44 10.59
N ASN A 67 11.88 30.49 11.35
CA ASN A 67 11.98 30.59 12.81
C ASN A 67 12.96 31.68 13.27
N ALA A 68 14.01 31.95 12.49
CA ALA A 68 14.99 33.00 12.79
C ALA A 68 14.51 34.41 12.40
N SER A 69 13.65 34.53 11.39
CA SER A 69 13.16 35.83 10.91
C SER A 69 12.18 36.49 11.88
N LYS A 70 12.39 37.79 12.10
CA LYS A 70 11.50 38.68 12.86
C LYS A 70 10.63 39.56 11.96
N ASP A 71 10.88 39.58 10.65
CA ASP A 71 10.08 40.34 9.69
C ASP A 71 8.85 39.52 9.24
N PRO A 72 7.62 40.00 9.50
CA PRO A 72 6.40 39.33 9.04
C PRO A 72 6.35 39.10 7.53
N SER A 73 6.92 39.99 6.72
CA SER A 73 6.88 39.89 5.26
C SER A 73 7.80 38.79 4.73
N GLU A 74 9.02 38.70 5.28
CA GLU A 74 9.95 37.60 5.01
C GLU A 74 9.37 36.25 5.46
N ARG A 75 8.77 36.20 6.64
CA ARG A 75 8.10 35.00 7.15
C ARG A 75 7.01 34.50 6.22
N LEU A 76 6.18 35.39 5.68
CA LEU A 76 5.14 35.01 4.72
C LEU A 76 5.74 34.38 3.45
N ARG A 77 6.79 34.99 2.88
CA ARG A 77 7.48 34.45 1.69
C ARG A 77 8.12 33.09 1.95
N LEU A 78 8.64 32.87 3.16
CA LEU A 78 9.20 31.57 3.54
C LEU A 78 8.12 30.50 3.69
N VAL A 79 6.95 30.85 4.23
CA VAL A 79 5.80 29.92 4.29
C VAL A 79 5.36 29.51 2.89
N GLU A 80 5.24 30.44 1.95
CA GLU A 80 4.89 30.14 0.56
C GLU A 80 5.88 29.17 -0.11
N LYS A 81 7.16 29.20 0.29
CA LYS A 81 8.18 28.26 -0.20
C LYS A 81 8.14 26.89 0.48
N ILE A 82 7.70 26.83 1.74
CA ILE A 82 7.58 25.59 2.52
C ILE A 82 6.30 24.82 2.15
N GLU A 83 5.21 25.53 1.87
CA GLU A 83 3.87 24.97 1.63
C GLU A 83 3.83 23.82 0.60
N PRO A 84 4.54 23.89 -0.54
CA PRO A 84 4.56 22.79 -1.50
C PRO A 84 5.12 21.47 -0.93
N TYR A 85 6.14 21.54 -0.07
CA TYR A 85 6.74 20.37 0.57
C TYR A 85 5.78 19.74 1.58
N ASP A 86 5.12 20.58 2.38
CA ASP A 86 4.16 20.11 3.37
C ASP A 86 2.93 19.49 2.71
N LYS A 87 2.47 20.08 1.60
CA LYS A 87 1.39 19.53 0.78
C LYS A 87 1.77 18.18 0.20
N ALA A 88 2.95 18.09 -0.44
CA ALA A 88 3.42 16.83 -1.02
C ALA A 88 3.58 15.73 0.03
N LEU A 89 4.11 16.07 1.21
CA LEU A 89 4.22 15.13 2.33
C LEU A 89 2.85 14.67 2.84
N ARG A 90 1.89 15.59 3.00
CA ARG A 90 0.52 15.24 3.45
C ARG A 90 -0.16 14.30 2.45
N GLU A 91 -0.04 14.59 1.17
CA GLU A 91 -0.59 13.72 0.13
C GLU A 91 0.06 12.33 0.14
N HIS A 92 1.39 12.27 0.30
CA HIS A 92 2.12 11.02 0.44
C HIS A 92 1.67 10.20 1.66
N LEU A 93 1.50 10.85 2.82
CA LEU A 93 0.99 10.20 4.03
C LEU A 93 -0.42 9.63 3.82
N ASN A 94 -1.32 10.40 3.19
CA ASN A 94 -2.67 9.94 2.89
C ASN A 94 -2.68 8.71 1.96
N ARG A 95 -1.85 8.72 0.91
CA ARG A 95 -1.71 7.57 -0.01
C ARG A 95 -1.10 6.37 0.69
N SER A 96 -0.06 6.57 1.49
CA SER A 96 0.58 5.54 2.31
C SER A 96 -0.41 4.92 3.30
N GLU A 97 -1.28 5.72 3.92
CA GLU A 97 -2.32 5.20 4.80
C GLU A 97 -3.34 4.34 4.05
N ALA A 98 -3.75 4.75 2.85
CA ALA A 98 -4.64 3.95 2.01
C ALA A 98 -4.00 2.60 1.62
N ILE A 99 -2.71 2.59 1.30
CA ILE A 99 -1.92 1.38 1.04
C ILE A 99 -1.87 0.49 2.30
N ASN A 100 -1.61 1.08 3.47
CA ASN A 100 -1.64 0.34 4.75
C ASN A 100 -3.00 -0.31 5.03
N ARG A 101 -4.11 0.35 4.70
CA ARG A 101 -5.45 -0.27 4.80
C ARG A 101 -5.63 -1.42 3.82
N LYS A 102 -5.05 -1.36 2.62
CA LYS A 102 -5.01 -2.49 1.67
C LYS A 102 -4.17 -3.64 2.24
N GLN A 103 -2.97 -3.36 2.76
CA GLN A 103 -2.10 -4.37 3.37
C GLN A 103 -2.81 -5.11 4.50
N LYS A 104 -3.48 -4.41 5.41
CA LYS A 104 -4.27 -5.05 6.50
C LYS A 104 -5.34 -6.01 6.00
N ARG A 105 -5.98 -5.72 4.84
CA ARG A 105 -6.96 -6.64 4.24
C ARG A 105 -6.29 -7.87 3.63
N VAL A 106 -5.10 -7.70 3.05
CA VAL A 106 -4.28 -8.81 2.55
C VAL A 106 -3.79 -9.68 3.71
N ASP A 107 -3.36 -9.10 4.81
CA ASP A 107 -2.95 -9.85 6.01
C ASP A 107 -4.13 -10.68 6.56
N ALA A 108 -5.34 -10.10 6.62
CA ALA A 108 -6.53 -10.83 7.02
C ALA A 108 -6.88 -12.00 6.08
N LEU A 109 -6.58 -11.91 4.78
CA LEU A 109 -6.72 -13.04 3.85
C LEU A 109 -5.74 -14.16 4.22
N TYR A 110 -4.54 -13.84 4.69
CA TYR A 110 -3.57 -14.83 5.14
C TYR A 110 -4.09 -15.63 6.34
N ASP A 111 -4.66 -14.94 7.33
CA ASP A 111 -5.27 -15.59 8.50
C ASP A 111 -6.43 -16.51 8.09
N GLN A 112 -7.26 -16.08 7.13
CA GLN A 112 -8.34 -16.90 6.58
C GLN A 112 -7.85 -18.16 5.88
N ILE A 113 -6.74 -18.07 5.13
CA ILE A 113 -6.11 -19.25 4.50
C ILE A 113 -5.75 -20.27 5.56
N GLU A 114 -5.17 -19.85 6.69
CA GLU A 114 -4.79 -20.76 7.76
C GLU A 114 -6.00 -21.47 8.38
N VAL A 115 -7.11 -20.73 8.60
CA VAL A 115 -8.37 -21.30 9.08
C VAL A 115 -8.92 -22.35 8.10
N GLU A 116 -8.94 -22.06 6.80
CA GLU A 116 -9.43 -23.01 5.80
C GLU A 116 -8.52 -24.23 5.67
N ARG A 117 -7.19 -24.05 5.73
CA ARG A 117 -6.24 -25.18 5.75
C ARG A 117 -6.47 -26.11 6.94
N LYS A 118 -6.84 -25.57 8.11
CA LYS A 118 -7.16 -26.38 9.30
C LYS A 118 -8.44 -27.19 9.10
N LYS A 119 -9.46 -26.62 8.43
CA LYS A 119 -10.71 -27.33 8.10
C LYS A 119 -10.48 -28.45 7.10
N GLU A 120 -9.66 -28.22 6.08
CA GLU A 120 -9.37 -29.19 5.00
C GLU A 120 -8.47 -30.35 5.44
N ARG A 121 -7.81 -30.23 6.60
CA ARG A 121 -6.99 -31.30 7.23
C ARG A 121 -7.79 -32.19 8.18
N ARG A 122 -9.02 -31.80 8.53
CA ARG A 122 -9.95 -32.57 9.35
C ARG A 122 -10.87 -33.38 8.45
#